data_AF-A0A158GK63-F1
#
_entry.id   AF-A0A158GK63-F1
#
_cell.length_a   1.000
_cell.length_b   1.000
_cell.length_c   1.000
_cell.angle_alpha   90.00
_cell.angle_beta   90.00
_cell.angle_gamma   90.00
#
_symmetry.space_group_name_H-M   'P 1'
#
loop_
_entity.id
_entity.type
_entity.pdbx_description
1 polymer ?
#
loop_
_entity_poly.entity_id
_entity_poly.type
_entity_poly.pdbx_seq_one_letter_code
_entity_poly.pdbx_strand_id
1 'polypeptide(L)'
;MKSRKPIEIAASKYGRNCAIATFIAWVIVQELLMAHFYGWHTKATPRDLLASGTLLLIGAFVAMYVGKLADARYKRNKGAEAAH
;
A
#
# COMPACT_ATOMS: atom_id res chain seq x y z
N MET A 1 -16.29 26.09 -5.59
CA MET A 1 -15.44 24.87 -5.48
C MET A 1 -14.06 25.32 -4.99
N LYS A 2 -13.65 24.89 -3.79
CA LYS A 2 -12.39 25.33 -3.15
C LYS A 2 -11.23 24.87 -4.03
N SER A 3 -10.49 25.81 -4.62
CA SER A 3 -9.30 25.54 -5.45
C SER A 3 -8.34 24.70 -4.60
N ARG A 4 -8.31 23.38 -4.81
CA ARG A 4 -7.36 22.48 -4.15
C ARG A 4 -6.00 22.89 -4.68
N LYS A 5 -5.16 23.44 -3.79
CA LYS A 5 -3.81 23.88 -4.14
C LYS A 5 -3.11 22.75 -4.90
N PRO A 6 -2.36 23.01 -5.98
CA PRO A 6 -1.73 21.98 -6.81
C PRO A 6 -0.85 21.00 -5.99
N ILE A 7 -0.31 21.48 -4.85
CA ILE A 7 0.45 20.71 -3.87
C ILE A 7 -0.39 19.58 -3.24
N GLU A 8 -1.67 19.80 -2.95
CA GLU A 8 -2.57 18.78 -2.39
C GLU A 8 -2.88 17.67 -3.40
N ILE A 9 -3.02 18.04 -4.68
CA ILE A 9 -3.27 17.08 -5.77
C ILE A 9 -2.02 16.22 -6.00
N ALA A 10 -0.83 16.82 -5.99
CA ALA A 10 0.44 16.12 -6.12
C ALA A 10 0.70 15.19 -4.93
N ALA A 11 0.47 15.65 -3.69
CA ALA A 11 0.61 14.85 -2.48
C ALA A 11 -0.32 13.63 -2.50
N SER A 12 -1.59 13.84 -2.89
CA SER A 12 -2.58 12.77 -3.00
C SER A 12 -2.21 11.74 -4.06
N LYS A 13 -1.69 12.18 -5.22
CA LYS A 13 -1.20 11.29 -6.28
C LYS A 13 0.03 10.49 -5.82
N TYR A 14 0.94 11.13 -5.09
CA TYR A 14 2.14 10.48 -4.53
C TYR A 14 1.77 9.43 -3.48
N GLY A 15 0.92 9.79 -2.51
CA GLY A 15 0.42 8.87 -1.48
C GLY A 15 -0.34 7.68 -2.08
N ARG A 16 -1.17 7.92 -3.11
CA ARG A 16 -1.87 6.86 -3.84
C ARG A 16 -0.89 5.93 -4.56
N ASN A 17 0.12 6.47 -5.24
CA ASN A 17 1.11 5.66 -5.93
C ASN A 17 1.95 4.82 -4.94
N CYS A 18 2.33 5.40 -3.79
CA CYS A 18 2.99 4.65 -2.71
C CYS A 18 2.10 3.52 -2.18
N ALA A 19 0.81 3.80 -1.90
CA ALA A 19 -0.12 2.76 -1.44
C ALA A 19 -0.23 1.62 -2.46
N ILE A 20 -0.40 1.94 -3.75
CA ILE A 20 -0.49 0.94 -4.81
C ILE A 20 0.81 0.12 -4.90
N ALA A 21 1.97 0.78 -4.90
CA ALA A 21 3.26 0.10 -4.97
C ALA A 21 3.49 -0.83 -3.77
N THR A 22 3.17 -0.37 -2.55
CA THR A 22 3.25 -1.20 -1.34
C THR A 22 2.28 -2.37 -1.40
N PHE A 23 1.07 -2.17 -1.92
CA PHE A 23 0.10 -3.25 -2.06
C PHE A 23 0.56 -4.30 -3.08
N ILE A 24 1.10 -3.89 -4.22
CA ILE A 24 1.65 -4.82 -5.23
C ILE A 24 2.81 -5.62 -4.63
N ALA A 25 3.74 -4.95 -3.95
CA ALA A 25 4.85 -5.62 -3.26
C ALA A 25 4.35 -6.63 -2.21
N TRP A 26 3.31 -6.27 -1.46
CA TRP A 26 2.69 -7.16 -0.48
C TRP A 26 2.08 -8.42 -1.12
N VAL A 27 1.35 -8.27 -2.22
CA VAL A 27 0.77 -9.41 -2.95
C VAL A 27 1.87 -10.36 -3.45
N ILE A 28 2.97 -9.83 -4.00
CA ILE A 28 4.11 -10.65 -4.43
C ILE A 28 4.73 -11.41 -3.24
N VAL A 29 4.92 -10.73 -2.12
CA VAL A 29 5.45 -11.36 -0.89
C VAL A 29 4.51 -12.45 -0.38
N GLN A 30 3.20 -12.21 -0.42
CA GLN A 30 2.19 -13.19 -0.02
C GLN A 30 2.23 -14.44 -0.90
N GLU A 31 2.31 -14.28 -2.23
CA GLU A 31 2.46 -15.39 -3.17
C GLU A 31 3.74 -16.20 -2.89
N LEU A 32 4.86 -15.51 -2.65
CA LEU A 32 6.13 -16.17 -2.30
C LEU A 32 6.03 -16.93 -0.97
N LEU A 33 5.37 -16.37 0.04
CA LEU A 33 5.15 -17.05 1.32
C LEU A 33 4.26 -18.28 1.16
N MET A 34 3.15 -18.17 0.42
CA MET A 34 2.25 -19.30 0.17
C MET A 34 2.96 -20.40 -0.62
N ALA A 35 3.72 -20.03 -1.66
CA ALA A 35 4.55 -20.95 -2.41
C ALA A 35 5.61 -21.65 -1.55
N HIS A 36 6.21 -20.93 -0.58
CA HIS A 36 7.21 -21.48 0.32
C HIS A 36 6.60 -22.46 1.35
N PHE A 37 5.46 -22.11 1.95
CA PHE A 37 4.85 -22.91 3.02
C PHE A 37 4.04 -24.10 2.51
N TYR A 38 3.32 -23.94 1.40
CA TYR A 38 2.36 -24.95 0.93
C TYR A 38 2.84 -25.65 -0.36
N GLY A 39 3.81 -25.07 -1.08
CA GLY A 39 4.24 -25.57 -2.38
C GLY A 39 3.21 -25.30 -3.48
N TRP A 40 3.66 -25.21 -4.74
CA TRP A 40 2.80 -24.83 -5.89
C TRP A 40 1.71 -25.86 -6.25
N HIS A 41 1.72 -27.04 -5.61
CA HIS A 41 0.90 -28.20 -5.99
C HIS A 41 -0.14 -28.65 -4.93
N THR A 42 -0.21 -27.99 -3.77
CA THR A 42 -1.23 -28.32 -2.77
C THR A 42 -2.58 -27.76 -3.17
N LYS A 43 -3.63 -28.58 -3.04
CA LYS A 43 -5.01 -28.14 -3.25
C LYS A 43 -5.35 -27.09 -2.19
N ALA A 44 -5.77 -25.90 -2.63
CA ALA A 44 -6.19 -24.83 -1.74
C ALA A 44 -7.32 -25.32 -0.83
N THR A 45 -7.06 -25.42 0.48
CA THR A 45 -8.12 -25.73 1.44
C THR A 45 -8.93 -24.48 1.76
N PRO A 46 -10.18 -24.60 2.23
CA PRO A 46 -10.97 -23.44 2.65
C PRO A 46 -10.29 -22.58 3.72
N ARG A 47 -9.45 -23.21 4.56
CA ARG A 47 -8.65 -22.52 5.58
C ARG A 47 -7.55 -21.65 4.95
N ASP A 48 -6.92 -22.12 3.88
CA ASP A 48 -5.89 -21.36 3.15
C ASP A 48 -6.52 -20.17 2.42
N LEU A 49 -7.74 -20.33 1.92
CA LEU A 49 -8.52 -19.25 1.31
C LEU A 49 -8.86 -18.13 2.32
N LEU A 50 -9.24 -18.51 3.55
CA LEU A 50 -9.49 -17.56 4.63
C LEU A 50 -8.19 -16.88 5.11
N ALA A 51 -7.10 -17.62 5.19
CA ALA A 51 -5.79 -17.08 5.56
C ALA A 51 -5.28 -16.10 4.50
N SER A 52 -5.41 -16.43 3.21
CA SER A 52 -5.01 -15.55 2.11
C SER A 52 -5.88 -14.29 2.04
N GLY A 53 -7.20 -14.42 2.21
CA GLY A 53 -8.11 -13.29 2.29
C GLY A 53 -7.79 -12.35 3.46
N THR A 54 -7.46 -12.92 4.62
CA THR A 54 -7.05 -12.15 5.80
C THR A 54 -5.73 -11.41 5.56
N LEU A 55 -4.73 -12.08 4.98
CA LEU A 55 -3.44 -11.47 4.65
C LEU A 55 -3.57 -10.35 3.60
N LEU A 56 -4.48 -10.48 2.64
CA LEU A 56 -4.80 -9.42 1.67
C LEU A 56 -5.43 -8.21 2.36
N LEU A 57 -6.36 -8.41 3.29
CA LEU A 57 -6.96 -7.32 4.07
C LEU A 57 -5.92 -6.59 4.92
N ILE A 58 -5.02 -7.32 5.58
CA ILE A 58 -3.91 -6.73 6.34
C ILE A 58 -3.00 -5.92 5.40
N GLY A 59 -2.64 -6.49 4.25
CA GLY A 59 -1.84 -5.83 3.23
C GLY A 59 -2.47 -4.54 2.71
N ALA A 60 -3.77 -4.55 2.45
CA ALA A 60 -4.53 -3.37 2.04
C ALA A 60 -4.52 -2.28 3.13
N PHE A 61 -4.67 -2.66 4.40
CA PHE A 61 -4.64 -1.71 5.51
C PHE A 61 -3.25 -1.08 5.68
N VAL A 62 -2.19 -1.89 5.61
CA VAL A 62 -0.79 -1.43 5.64
C VAL A 62 -0.50 -0.51 4.46
N ALA A 63 -0.92 -0.87 3.25
CA ALA A 63 -0.75 -0.05 2.05
C ALA A 63 -1.45 1.32 2.18
N MET A 64 -2.68 1.36 2.69
CA MET A 64 -3.39 2.62 2.95
C MET A 64 -2.68 3.47 4.02
N TYR A 65 -2.16 2.84 5.08
CA TYR A 65 -1.41 3.54 6.12
C TYR A 65 -0.11 4.16 5.57
N VAL A 66 0.67 3.38 4.81
CA VAL A 66 1.90 3.86 4.15
C VAL A 66 1.59 4.97 3.14
N GLY A 67 0.51 4.86 2.37
CA GLY A 67 0.06 5.92 1.46
C GLY A 67 -0.26 7.23 2.17
N LYS A 68 -0.95 7.16 3.32
CA LYS A 68 -1.22 8.34 4.17
C LYS A 68 0.06 8.93 4.75
N LEU A 69 1.00 8.09 5.18
CA LEU A 69 2.29 8.53 5.70
C LEU A 69 3.12 9.23 4.60
N ALA A 70 3.09 8.70 3.38
CA ALA A 70 3.77 9.27 2.22
C ALA A 70 3.18 10.62 1.81
N ASP A 71 1.84 10.76 1.81
CA ASP A 71 1.16 12.05 1.58
C ASP A 71 1.58 13.10 2.63
N ALA A 72 1.60 12.71 3.92
CA ALA A 72 2.02 13.58 5.01
C ALA A 72 3.51 14.00 4.90
N ARG A 73 4.40 13.06 4.54
CA ARG A 73 5.82 13.33 4.29
C ARG A 73 6.01 14.28 3.09
N TYR A 74 5.27 14.09 2.01
CA TYR A 74 5.36 14.94 0.83
C TYR A 74 4.96 16.39 1.15
N LYS A 75 3.86 16.58 1.89
CA LYS A 75 3.43 17.92 2.36
C LYS A 75 4.48 18.57 3.27
N ARG A 76 5.09 17.80 4.17
CA ARG A 76 6.12 18.29 5.09
C ARG A 76 7.40 18.72 4.36
N ASN A 77 7.86 17.94 3.38
CA ASN A 77 9.06 18.28 2.59
C ASN A 77 8.82 19.50 1.70
N LYS A 78 7.65 19.62 1.05
CA LYS A 78 7.31 20.81 0.26
C LYS A 78 7.09 22.06 1.11
N GLY A 79 6.60 21.92 2.35
CA GLY A 79 6.53 23.01 3.32
C GLY A 79 7.91 23.48 3.79
N ALA A 80 8.88 22.55 3.91
CA ALA A 80 10.27 22.88 4.24
C ALA A 80 11.02 23.53 3.06
N GLU A 81 10.80 23.07 1.82
CA GLU A 81 11.37 23.69 0.62
C GLU A 81 10.85 25.11 0.35
N ALA A 82 9.64 25.46 0.81
CA ALA A 82 9.08 26.80 0.68
C ALA A 82 9.50 27.77 1.81
N ALA A 83 10.19 27.27 2.84
CA ALA A 83 10.71 28.05 3.96
C ALA A 83 12.20 28.41 3.82
N HIS A 84 12.84 27.91 2.75
CA HIS A 84 14.18 28.28 2.28
C HIS A 84 14.07 29.23 1.08
#